data_AF-A0A2R5LPB9-F1
#
_entry.id   AF-A0A2R5LPB9-F1
#
_cell.length_a   1.000
_cell.length_b   1.000
_cell.length_c   1.000
_cell.angle_alpha   90.00
_cell.angle_beta   90.00
_cell.angle_gamma   90.00
#
_symmetry.space_group_name_H-M   'P 1'
#
loop_
_entity.id
_entity.type
_entity.pdbx_description
1 polymer ?
#
loop_
_entity_poly.entity_id
_entity_poly.type
_entity_poly.pdbx_seq_one_letter_code
_entity_poly.pdbx_strand_id
1 'polypeptide(L)'
;MIERFLLTSSICLLNTGRSTYMHSSTQSFSTLDLTFCTPSLFQDMKWTVHENPLGSDHFPVVLTYKHAVTNLMTRPPKWKLEQADWKHFSEKCDLSLIAFDRMSIEITNDLVTSVILE
;
A
#
# COMPACT_ATOMS: atom_id res chain seq x y z
N MET A 1 10.06 12.90 -20.09
CA MET A 1 9.70 13.80 -18.96
C MET A 1 10.33 13.32 -17.65
N ILE A 2 10.10 12.07 -17.23
CA ILE A 2 10.81 11.44 -16.08
C ILE A 2 12.30 11.21 -16.35
N GLU A 3 12.67 10.73 -17.54
CA GLU A 3 14.08 10.46 -17.88
C GLU A 3 14.94 11.72 -17.78
N ARG A 4 14.44 12.85 -18.31
CA ARG A 4 15.12 14.13 -18.19
C ARG A 4 15.28 14.53 -16.73
N PHE A 5 14.25 14.35 -15.90
CA PHE A 5 14.33 14.65 -14.47
C PHE A 5 15.42 13.82 -13.77
N LEU A 6 15.50 12.52 -14.06
CA LEU A 6 16.56 11.64 -13.56
C LEU A 6 17.96 12.09 -14.00
N LEU A 7 18.11 12.52 -15.26
CA LEU A 7 19.40 12.94 -15.80
C LEU A 7 19.85 14.33 -15.33
N THR A 8 18.90 15.20 -14.96
CA THR A 8 19.20 16.59 -14.55
C THR A 8 19.22 16.82 -13.05
N SER A 9 18.80 15.85 -12.24
CA SER A 9 18.73 15.99 -10.78
C SER A 9 19.56 14.92 -10.06
N SER A 10 20.04 15.23 -8.86
CA SER A 10 20.82 14.31 -8.04
C SER A 10 19.91 13.36 -7.25
N ILE A 11 19.15 12.53 -7.98
CA ILE A 11 18.28 11.48 -7.44
C ILE A 11 18.57 10.15 -8.13
N CYS A 12 18.25 9.04 -7.47
CA CYS A 12 18.44 7.70 -8.00
C CYS A 12 17.09 6.98 -8.08
N LEU A 13 16.88 6.22 -9.17
CA LEU A 13 15.73 5.34 -9.35
C LEU A 13 15.99 3.99 -8.67
N LEU A 14 15.15 3.58 -7.72
CA LEU A 14 15.29 2.32 -7.00
C LEU A 14 14.63 1.12 -7.69
N ASN A 15 13.71 1.36 -8.63
CA ASN A 15 12.98 0.31 -9.34
C ASN A 15 13.93 -0.65 -10.08
N THR A 16 13.66 -1.94 -9.95
CA THR A 16 14.43 -3.00 -10.63
C THR A 16 13.78 -3.50 -11.93
N GLY A 17 12.69 -2.85 -12.37
CA GLY A 17 11.89 -3.26 -13.52
C GLY A 17 10.85 -4.34 -13.21
N ARG A 18 10.69 -4.72 -11.94
CA ARG A 18 9.55 -5.54 -11.51
C ARG A 18 8.26 -4.76 -11.70
N SER A 19 7.27 -5.42 -12.28
CA SER A 19 5.93 -4.87 -12.48
C SER A 19 5.25 -4.52 -11.16
N THR A 20 4.60 -3.37 -11.11
CA THR A 20 3.83 -2.88 -9.96
C THR A 20 2.34 -2.77 -10.27
N TYR A 21 1.93 -3.12 -11.49
CA TYR A 21 0.55 -3.06 -11.93
C TYR A 21 0.23 -4.21 -12.89
N MET A 22 -1.01 -4.71 -12.80
CA MET A 22 -1.59 -5.69 -13.71
C MET A 22 -2.92 -5.16 -14.22
N HIS A 23 -3.04 -5.01 -15.54
CA HIS A 23 -4.32 -4.67 -16.16
C HIS A 23 -5.22 -5.89 -16.23
N SER A 24 -6.30 -5.90 -15.43
CA SER A 24 -7.18 -7.06 -15.26
C SER A 24 -7.79 -7.59 -16.56
N SER A 25 -8.11 -6.73 -17.54
CA SER A 25 -8.75 -7.15 -18.79
C SER A 25 -7.79 -7.83 -19.77
N THR A 26 -6.54 -7.37 -19.84
CA THR A 26 -5.54 -7.89 -20.80
C THR A 26 -4.51 -8.80 -20.15
N GLN A 27 -4.50 -8.88 -18.82
CA GLN A 27 -3.48 -9.58 -18.02
C GLN A 27 -2.06 -9.11 -18.34
N SER A 28 -1.92 -7.85 -18.79
CA SER A 28 -0.62 -7.25 -19.10
C SER A 28 -0.05 -6.57 -17.87
N PHE A 29 1.26 -6.69 -17.68
CA PHE A 29 1.96 -6.12 -16.53
C PHE A 29 2.77 -4.90 -16.93
N SER A 30 2.82 -3.90 -16.05
CA SER A 30 3.65 -2.70 -16.24
C SER A 30 4.24 -2.21 -14.91
N THR A 31 5.25 -1.34 -15.02
CA THR A 31 5.92 -0.72 -13.86
C THR A 31 5.55 0.76 -13.85
N LEU A 32 4.44 1.09 -13.18
CA LEU A 32 3.90 2.46 -13.13
C LEU A 32 4.33 3.20 -11.87
N ASP A 33 4.56 2.47 -10.78
CA ASP A 33 4.92 3.06 -9.48
C ASP A 33 6.43 3.20 -9.38
N LEU A 34 6.91 4.44 -9.35
CA LEU A 34 8.34 4.75 -9.32
C LEU A 34 8.78 5.21 -7.94
N THR A 35 9.92 4.70 -7.47
CA THR A 35 10.54 5.11 -6.21
C THR A 35 11.89 5.75 -6.48
N PHE A 36 12.08 6.94 -5.92
CA PHE A 36 13.33 7.67 -5.99
C PHE A 36 13.94 7.84 -4.59
N CYS A 37 15.26 7.99 -4.53
CA CYS A 37 15.97 8.38 -3.32
C CYS A 37 17.13 9.31 -3.65
N THR A 38 17.74 9.88 -2.62
CA THR A 38 19.04 10.55 -2.77
C THR A 38 20.14 9.52 -3.00
N PRO A 39 21.26 9.89 -3.66
CA PRO A 39 22.41 8.99 -3.85
C PRO A 39 22.95 8.42 -2.54
N SER A 40 22.90 9.20 -1.45
CA SER A 40 23.32 8.77 -0.12
C SER A 40 22.51 7.60 0.45
N LEU A 41 21.24 7.45 0.07
CA LEU A 41 20.37 6.38 0.55
C LEU A 41 20.31 5.18 -0.39
N PHE A 42 20.84 5.30 -1.62
CA PHE A 42 20.63 4.31 -2.68
C PHE A 42 21.12 2.91 -2.30
N GLN A 43 22.33 2.83 -1.74
CA GLN A 43 22.92 1.54 -1.35
C GLN A 43 22.32 0.99 -0.04
N ASP A 44 21.68 1.83 0.75
CA ASP A 44 21.11 1.46 2.04
C ASP A 44 19.66 0.99 1.94
N MET A 45 19.02 1.19 0.78
CA MET A 45 17.65 0.76 0.53
C MET A 45 17.63 -0.57 -0.22
N LYS A 46 16.68 -1.42 0.14
CA LYS A 46 16.24 -2.56 -0.65
C LYS A 46 14.85 -2.24 -1.18
N TRP A 47 14.68 -2.42 -2.48
CA TRP A 47 13.42 -2.21 -3.18
C TRP A 47 12.89 -3.56 -3.67
N THR A 48 11.63 -3.86 -3.36
CA THR A 48 10.95 -5.08 -3.80
C THR A 48 9.48 -4.79 -4.09
N VAL A 49 8.85 -5.65 -4.88
CA VAL A 49 7.40 -5.63 -5.10
C VAL A 49 6.80 -6.85 -4.41
N HIS A 50 5.74 -6.64 -3.63
CA HIS A 50 4.99 -7.71 -3.00
C HIS A 50 4.27 -8.55 -4.06
N GLU A 51 4.24 -9.88 -3.89
CA GLU A 51 3.69 -10.78 -4.92
C GLU A 51 2.16 -10.79 -4.97
N ASN A 52 1.51 -10.45 -3.85
CA ASN A 52 0.06 -10.33 -3.76
C ASN A 52 -0.35 -8.85 -3.87
N PRO A 53 -1.27 -8.48 -4.78
CA PRO A 53 -1.75 -7.11 -4.93
C PRO A 53 -2.79 -6.69 -3.87
N LEU A 54 -3.17 -7.59 -2.97
CA LEU A 54 -4.04 -7.36 -1.81
C LEU A 54 -5.40 -6.75 -2.20
N GLY A 55 -5.99 -7.27 -3.28
CA GLY A 55 -7.30 -6.82 -3.79
C GLY A 55 -7.25 -5.58 -4.70
N SER A 56 -6.07 -5.05 -4.98
CA SER A 56 -5.85 -3.98 -5.96
C SER A 56 -5.44 -4.53 -7.34
N ASP A 57 -5.42 -3.68 -8.35
CA ASP A 57 -4.72 -3.90 -9.63
C ASP A 57 -3.24 -3.48 -9.56
N HIS A 58 -2.84 -2.78 -8.49
CA HIS A 58 -1.46 -2.44 -8.15
C HIS A 58 -0.86 -3.40 -7.11
N PHE A 59 0.40 -3.80 -7.35
CA PHE A 59 1.21 -4.54 -6.38
C PHE A 59 1.96 -3.57 -5.45
N PRO A 60 1.89 -3.77 -4.12
CA PRO A 60 2.61 -2.93 -3.18
C PRO A 60 4.12 -2.90 -3.40
N VAL A 61 4.69 -1.69 -3.46
CA VAL A 61 6.14 -1.48 -3.40
C VAL A 61 6.60 -1.46 -1.95
N VAL A 62 7.60 -2.28 -1.63
CA VAL A 62 8.17 -2.42 -0.30
C VAL A 62 9.59 -1.89 -0.30
N LEU A 63 9.86 -0.92 0.58
CA LEU A 63 11.17 -0.35 0.84
C LEU A 63 11.68 -0.82 2.19
N THR A 64 12.88 -1.37 2.22
CA THR A 64 13.54 -1.77 3.46
C THR A 64 14.85 -1.02 3.61
N TYR A 65 14.99 -0.27 4.68
CA TYR A 65 16.27 0.31 5.07
C TYR A 65 17.13 -0.79 5.71
N LYS A 66 18.35 -0.96 5.22
CA LYS A 66 19.24 -2.08 5.60
C LYS A 66 19.82 -1.94 7.00
N HIS A 67 19.87 -0.73 7.55
CA HIS A 67 20.48 -0.46 8.85
C HIS A 67 19.41 -0.38 9.95
N ALA A 68 19.81 -0.74 11.18
CA ALA A 68 18.96 -0.57 12.34
C ALA A 68 18.69 0.92 12.59
N VAL A 69 17.43 1.31 12.73
CA VAL A 69 17.08 2.68 13.08
C VAL A 69 16.93 2.76 14.59
N THR A 70 17.87 3.42 15.26
CA THR A 70 17.93 3.49 16.72
C THR A 70 17.07 4.62 17.31
N ASN A 71 16.70 5.63 16.50
CA ASN A 71 15.97 6.82 16.96
C ASN A 71 14.91 7.27 15.93
N LEU A 72 13.85 6.46 15.74
CA LEU A 72 12.67 6.95 15.04
C LEU A 72 11.94 7.94 15.96
N MET A 73 11.97 9.23 15.63
CA MET A 73 11.04 10.18 16.24
C MET A 73 9.63 9.79 15.81
N THR A 74 8.86 9.18 16.71
CA THR A 74 7.48 8.83 16.46
C THR A 74 6.67 10.12 16.48
N ARG A 75 6.16 10.53 15.31
CA ARG A 75 5.15 11.58 15.28
C ARG A 75 3.87 10.98 15.88
N PRO A 76 3.19 11.66 16.81
CA PRO A 76 1.88 11.20 17.24
C PRO A 76 0.98 11.09 16.00
N PRO A 77 0.23 9.98 15.85
CA PRO A 77 -0.70 9.81 14.76
C PRO A 77 -1.70 10.97 14.75
N LYS A 78 -1.95 11.56 13.58
CA LYS A 78 -2.91 12.66 13.40
C LYS A 78 -4.17 12.12 12.73
N TRP A 79 -4.90 11.25 13.43
CA TRP A 79 -6.21 10.80 13.00
C TRP A 79 -7.26 11.81 13.48
N LYS A 80 -8.20 12.19 12.60
CA LYS A 80 -9.34 13.04 12.98
C LYS A 80 -10.48 12.20 13.55
N LEU A 81 -10.20 11.43 14.60
CA LEU A 81 -11.18 10.49 15.18
C LEU A 81 -12.41 11.23 15.70
N GLU A 82 -12.24 12.44 16.24
CA GLU A 82 -13.34 13.26 16.77
C GLU A 82 -14.35 13.70 15.70
N GLN A 83 -13.97 13.69 14.42
CA GLN A 83 -14.87 14.09 13.33
C GLN A 83 -15.67 12.91 12.77
N ALA A 84 -15.33 11.67 13.14
CA ALA A 84 -16.07 10.49 12.70
C ALA A 84 -17.28 10.25 13.61
N ASP A 85 -18.44 9.96 13.01
CA ASP A 85 -19.63 9.52 13.73
C ASP A 85 -19.51 8.03 14.07
N TRP A 86 -18.76 7.74 15.14
CA TRP A 86 -18.54 6.37 15.61
C TRP A 86 -19.82 5.67 16.05
N LYS A 87 -20.84 6.44 16.48
CA LYS A 87 -22.12 5.88 16.88
C LYS A 87 -22.86 5.36 15.64
N HIS A 88 -22.97 6.17 14.60
CA HIS A 88 -23.57 5.75 13.34
C HIS A 88 -22.83 4.56 12.72
N PHE A 89 -21.49 4.61 12.71
CA PHE A 89 -20.68 3.48 12.26
C PHE A 89 -20.99 2.21 13.05
N SER A 90 -21.04 2.27 14.39
CA SER A 90 -21.31 1.10 15.23
C SER A 90 -22.72 0.53 15.06
N GLU A 91 -23.72 1.38 14.81
CA GLU A 91 -25.10 0.95 14.54
C GLU A 91 -25.22 0.26 13.19
N LYS A 92 -24.49 0.74 12.17
CA LYS A 92 -24.48 0.17 10.82
C LYS A 92 -23.60 -1.08 10.71
N CYS A 93 -22.51 -1.14 11.46
CA CYS A 93 -21.55 -2.25 11.44
C CYS A 93 -21.89 -3.36 12.44
N ASP A 94 -23.17 -3.76 12.55
CA ASP A 94 -23.54 -4.93 13.35
C ASP A 94 -23.18 -6.23 12.63
N LEU A 95 -21.97 -6.72 12.91
CA LEU A 95 -21.45 -7.97 12.37
C LEU A 95 -21.74 -9.18 13.30
N SER A 96 -22.52 -8.99 14.38
CA SER A 96 -22.75 -10.03 15.40
C SER A 96 -23.41 -11.30 14.86
N LEU A 97 -24.04 -11.23 13.70
CA LEU A 97 -24.72 -12.33 13.02
C LEU A 97 -23.82 -13.08 12.02
N ILE A 98 -22.56 -12.66 11.85
CA ILE A 98 -21.69 -13.18 10.79
C ILE A 98 -20.62 -14.11 11.36
N ALA A 99 -20.71 -15.39 10.99
CA ALA A 99 -19.73 -16.42 11.33
C ALA A 99 -18.58 -16.43 10.30
N PHE A 100 -17.46 -15.79 10.65
CA PHE A 100 -16.28 -15.65 9.78
C PHE A 100 -15.38 -16.89 9.73
N ASP A 101 -15.58 -17.84 10.65
CA ASP A 101 -14.74 -19.02 10.88
C ASP A 101 -14.72 -20.02 9.71
N ARG A 102 -15.63 -19.88 8.73
CA ARG A 102 -15.74 -20.76 7.56
C ARG A 102 -15.62 -20.05 6.21
N MET A 103 -15.31 -18.76 6.21
CA MET A 103 -15.32 -17.93 5.00
C MET A 103 -13.89 -17.73 4.48
N SER A 104 -13.72 -17.62 3.16
CA SER A 104 -12.45 -17.16 2.62
C SER A 104 -12.25 -15.67 2.93
N ILE A 105 -11.02 -15.19 2.81
CA ILE A 105 -10.66 -13.79 3.07
C ILE A 105 -11.44 -12.86 2.12
N GLU A 106 -11.62 -13.28 0.88
CA GLU A 106 -12.34 -12.52 -0.15
C GLU A 106 -13.82 -12.36 0.21
N ILE A 107 -14.50 -13.46 0.55
CA ILE A 107 -15.93 -13.41 0.90
C ILE A 107 -16.13 -12.63 2.21
N THR A 108 -15.20 -12.77 3.16
CA THR A 108 -15.20 -12.00 4.40
C THR A 108 -15.07 -10.49 4.11
N ASN A 109 -14.14 -10.12 3.23
CA ASN A 109 -13.90 -8.74 2.88
C ASN A 109 -15.10 -8.11 2.15
N ASP A 110 -15.71 -8.84 1.21
CA ASP A 110 -16.91 -8.38 0.49
C ASP A 110 -18.07 -8.14 1.46
N LEU A 111 -18.31 -9.07 2.39
CA LEU A 111 -19.39 -8.99 3.36
C LEU A 111 -19.19 -7.86 4.39
N VAL A 112 -17.97 -7.71 4.92
CA VAL A 112 -17.64 -6.59 5.83
C VAL A 112 -17.80 -5.26 5.09
N THR A 113 -17.35 -5.20 3.83
CA THR A 113 -17.47 -3.99 3.01
C THR A 113 -18.92 -3.64 2.70
N SER A 114 -19.78 -4.62 2.40
CA SER A 114 -21.20 -4.36 2.14
C SER A 114 -21.94 -3.82 3.36
N VAL A 115 -21.61 -4.31 4.56
CA VAL A 115 -22.20 -3.81 5.80
C VAL A 115 -21.72 -2.39 6.13
N ILE A 116 -20.47 -2.05 5.78
CA ILE A 116 -19.90 -0.71 6.04
C ILE A 116 -20.41 0.35 5.05
N LEU A 117 -20.71 -0.03 3.80
CA LEU A 117 -21.05 0.92 2.72
C LEU A 117 -22.56 1.16 2.50
N GLU A 118 -23.45 0.52 3.27
CA GLU A 118 -24.92 0.75 3.27
C GLU A 118 -25.40 1.73 4.36
#